data_AF-I0WIA1-F1
#
_entry.id   AF-I0WIA1-F1
#
_cell.length_a   1.000
_cell.length_b   1.000
_cell.length_c   1.000
_cell.angle_alpha   90.00
_cell.angle_beta   90.00
_cell.angle_gamma   90.00
#
_symmetry.space_group_name_H-M   'P 1'
#
loop_
_entity.id
_entity.type
_entity.pdbx_description
1 polymer ?
#
loop_
_entity_poly.entity_id
_entity_poly.type
_entity_poly.pdbx_seq_one_letter_code
_entity_poly.pdbx_strand_id
1 'polypeptide(L)'
;MKTNFTVLFLLLSLIAWQAPAQENVKIQDSIATQLKLEKSLAKEQARIQKEEDKKKAKEIKAAKNLEKQRKRAEKAQKKAERALAKTQKAEKQMIKAQDRVRKAELKITRDQHSYNQKRLKGKLTAEQMQKWEHKIGNQRIKLKELQFKQEKAEREFTRRKQ
;
A
#
# COMPACT_ATOMS: atom_id res chain seq x y z
N MET A 1 -38.64 93.90 69.82
CA MET A 1 -39.71 92.93 69.48
C MET A 1 -40.02 93.02 67.99
N LYS A 2 -40.42 91.89 67.40
CA LYS A 2 -40.93 91.67 66.02
C LYS A 2 -39.86 91.28 64.98
N THR A 3 -39.39 90.04 65.16
CA THR A 3 -39.28 88.95 64.18
C THR A 3 -39.50 89.27 62.69
N ASN A 4 -38.45 89.09 61.88
CA ASN A 4 -38.56 88.66 60.48
C ASN A 4 -37.75 87.36 60.31
N PHE A 5 -38.19 86.33 61.03
CA PHE A 5 -37.73 84.94 60.91
C PHE A 5 -38.69 84.18 59.98
N THR A 6 -39.02 84.82 58.87
CA THR A 6 -39.77 84.23 57.77
C THR A 6 -38.80 84.11 56.60
N VAL A 7 -38.06 83.00 56.61
CA VAL A 7 -38.29 81.98 55.59
C VAL A 7 -37.60 82.41 54.29
N LEU A 8 -36.28 82.29 54.14
CA LEU A 8 -35.46 81.08 54.32
C LEU A 8 -36.08 79.76 53.79
N PHE A 9 -37.27 79.77 53.17
CA PHE A 9 -37.75 78.71 52.25
C PHE A 9 -37.67 79.11 50.79
N LEU A 10 -37.54 80.41 50.47
CA LEU A 10 -37.51 80.86 49.08
C LEU A 10 -36.13 80.71 48.40
N LEU A 11 -35.15 80.15 49.12
CA LEU A 11 -33.80 79.87 48.62
C LEU A 11 -33.48 78.35 48.57
N LEU A 12 -34.49 77.49 48.80
CA LEU A 12 -34.31 76.03 48.91
C LEU A 12 -35.27 75.22 48.02
N SER A 13 -35.78 75.79 46.92
CA SER A 13 -36.73 75.10 46.02
C SER A 13 -36.30 74.99 44.56
N LEU A 14 -35.08 75.37 44.18
CA LEU A 14 -34.56 75.12 42.82
C LEU A 14 -33.15 74.49 42.79
N ILE A 15 -32.82 73.68 43.81
CA ILE A 15 -31.68 72.74 43.78
C ILE A 15 -32.11 71.36 43.21
N ALA A 16 -33.35 71.22 42.72
CA ALA A 16 -33.88 69.97 42.16
C ALA A 16 -33.69 69.82 40.64
N TRP A 17 -32.58 70.31 40.08
CA TRP A 17 -32.23 70.01 38.68
C TRP A 17 -30.77 69.60 38.53
N GLN A 18 -30.34 68.62 39.35
CA GLN A 18 -29.09 67.93 39.11
C GLN A 18 -29.29 66.41 39.24
N ALA A 19 -29.40 65.78 38.06
CA ALA A 19 -29.32 64.34 37.74
C ALA A 19 -30.49 63.43 38.20
N PRO A 20 -30.92 62.41 37.39
CA PRO A 20 -30.08 61.61 36.50
C PRO A 20 -30.69 61.37 35.10
N ALA A 21 -30.30 62.17 34.11
CA ALA A 21 -30.46 61.79 32.70
C ALA A 21 -29.24 61.01 32.15
N GLN A 22 -28.37 60.50 33.04
CA GLN A 22 -27.11 59.84 32.63
C GLN A 22 -26.91 58.41 33.13
N GLU A 23 -27.84 57.84 33.91
CA GLU A 23 -27.67 56.46 34.38
C GLU A 23 -28.23 55.43 33.38
N ASN A 24 -29.32 55.76 32.67
CA ASN A 24 -29.90 54.85 31.67
C ASN A 24 -29.10 54.79 30.35
N VAL A 25 -28.42 55.89 29.97
CA VAL A 25 -27.58 55.94 28.76
C VAL A 25 -26.24 55.22 28.96
N LYS A 26 -25.60 55.38 30.13
CA LYS A 26 -24.33 54.69 30.43
C LYS A 26 -24.49 53.18 30.60
N ILE A 27 -25.63 52.70 31.12
CA ILE A 27 -25.89 51.25 31.25
C ILE A 27 -26.13 50.62 29.87
N GLN A 28 -26.94 51.25 29.00
CA GLN A 28 -27.15 50.77 27.62
C GLN A 28 -25.87 50.81 26.77
N ASP A 29 -25.04 51.85 26.91
CA ASP A 29 -23.76 51.93 26.21
C ASP A 29 -22.78 50.87 26.71
N SER A 30 -22.71 50.61 28.03
CA SER A 30 -21.83 49.56 28.58
C SER A 30 -22.24 48.16 28.11
N ILE A 31 -23.55 47.85 28.10
CA ILE A 31 -24.10 46.59 27.61
C ILE A 31 -23.88 46.46 26.10
N ALA A 32 -24.06 47.54 25.33
CA ALA A 32 -23.79 47.55 23.89
C ALA A 32 -22.30 47.37 23.56
N THR A 33 -21.38 47.93 24.37
CA THR A 33 -19.94 47.67 24.24
C THR A 33 -19.55 46.24 24.63
N GLN A 34 -20.10 45.70 25.72
CA GLN A 34 -19.85 44.31 26.12
C GLN A 34 -20.35 43.32 25.05
N LEU A 35 -21.55 43.56 24.50
CA LEU A 35 -22.15 42.72 23.48
C LEU A 35 -21.44 42.82 22.11
N LYS A 36 -20.81 43.97 21.80
CA LYS A 36 -19.88 44.10 20.66
C LYS A 36 -18.57 43.36 20.90
N LEU A 37 -18.02 43.42 22.12
CA LEU A 37 -16.78 42.75 22.50
C LEU A 37 -16.93 41.22 22.48
N GLU A 38 -18.04 40.70 23.02
CA GLU A 38 -18.40 39.28 22.96
C GLU A 38 -18.61 38.81 21.52
N LYS A 39 -19.27 39.60 20.67
CA LYS A 39 -19.41 39.29 19.24
C LYS A 39 -18.07 39.30 18.50
N SER A 40 -17.12 40.17 18.86
CA SER A 40 -15.77 40.14 18.28
C SER A 40 -14.97 38.93 18.77
N LEU A 41 -15.03 38.60 20.06
CA LEU A 41 -14.36 37.44 20.63
C LEU A 41 -14.92 36.13 20.06
N ALA A 42 -16.24 36.01 19.90
CA ALA A 42 -16.87 34.86 19.26
C ALA A 42 -16.49 34.73 17.78
N LYS A 43 -16.36 35.84 17.04
CA LYS A 43 -15.89 35.84 15.65
C LYS A 43 -14.42 35.42 15.55
N GLU A 44 -13.59 35.83 16.49
CA GLU A 44 -12.17 35.50 16.53
C GLU A 44 -11.94 34.03 16.91
N GLN A 45 -12.64 33.53 17.93
CA GLN A 45 -12.69 32.10 18.26
C GLN A 45 -13.20 31.25 17.09
N ALA A 46 -14.23 31.70 16.39
CA ALA A 46 -14.72 31.00 15.19
C ALA A 46 -13.71 31.01 14.03
N ARG A 47 -12.86 32.05 13.92
CA ARG A 47 -11.76 32.09 12.94
C ARG A 47 -10.64 31.11 13.32
N ILE A 48 -10.26 31.09 14.60
CA ILE A 48 -9.23 30.17 15.13
C ILE A 48 -9.67 28.72 14.94
N GLN A 49 -10.90 28.36 15.33
CA GLN A 49 -11.46 27.02 15.12
C GLN A 49 -11.46 26.62 13.63
N LYS A 50 -11.88 27.53 12.73
CA LYS A 50 -11.84 27.27 11.28
C LYS A 50 -10.43 27.04 10.75
N GLU A 51 -9.42 27.72 11.29
CA GLU A 51 -8.03 27.48 10.89
C GLU A 51 -7.48 26.17 11.44
N GLU A 52 -7.80 25.82 12.68
CA GLU A 52 -7.46 24.53 13.27
C GLU A 52 -8.11 23.37 12.50
N ASP A 53 -9.38 23.48 12.16
CA ASP A 53 -10.10 22.48 11.37
C ASP A 53 -9.51 22.33 9.96
N LYS A 54 -9.10 23.44 9.33
CA LYS A 54 -8.38 23.39 8.05
C LYS A 54 -7.02 22.71 8.18
N LYS A 55 -6.27 22.96 9.27
CA LYS A 55 -4.98 22.30 9.53
C LYS A 55 -5.18 20.80 9.76
N LYS A 56 -6.08 20.40 10.66
CA LYS A 56 -6.46 19.00 10.90
C LYS A 56 -6.93 18.31 9.63
N ALA A 57 -7.76 18.96 8.81
CA ALA A 57 -8.22 18.41 7.54
C ALA A 57 -7.07 18.21 6.53
N LYS A 58 -6.09 19.12 6.49
CA LYS A 58 -4.88 18.97 5.66
C LYS A 58 -4.00 17.82 6.15
N GLU A 59 -3.79 17.69 7.46
CA GLU A 59 -3.03 16.60 8.07
C GLU A 59 -3.67 15.24 7.82
N ILE A 60 -4.99 15.13 8.00
CA ILE A 60 -5.73 13.89 7.71
C ILE A 60 -5.62 13.53 6.22
N LYS A 61 -5.71 14.52 5.32
CA LYS A 61 -5.53 14.29 3.87
C LYS A 61 -4.10 13.84 3.55
N ALA A 62 -3.10 14.46 4.15
CA ALA A 62 -1.70 14.10 3.98
C ALA A 62 -1.42 12.67 4.48
N ALA A 63 -1.90 12.33 5.68
CA ALA A 63 -1.78 10.99 6.25
C ALA A 63 -2.47 9.92 5.38
N LYS A 64 -3.70 10.18 4.90
CA LYS A 64 -4.41 9.29 3.98
C LYS A 64 -3.67 9.10 2.66
N ASN A 65 -3.05 10.15 2.11
CA ASN A 65 -2.27 10.07 0.89
C ASN A 65 -0.99 9.26 1.08
N LEU A 66 -0.29 9.48 2.19
CA LEU A 66 0.91 8.74 2.56
C LEU A 66 0.61 7.25 2.78
N GLU A 67 -0.49 6.92 3.45
CA GLU A 67 -0.94 5.53 3.62
C GLU A 67 -1.28 4.87 2.27
N LYS A 68 -1.99 5.59 1.38
CA LYS A 68 -2.28 5.10 0.02
C LYS A 68 -1.00 4.85 -0.78
N GLN A 69 -0.01 5.72 -0.67
CA GLN A 69 1.29 5.55 -1.33
C GLN A 69 2.03 4.34 -0.77
N ARG A 70 2.10 4.19 0.56
CA ARG A 70 2.69 3.00 1.22
C ARG A 70 2.03 1.71 0.75
N LYS A 71 0.70 1.65 0.76
CA LYS A 71 -0.06 0.48 0.28
C LYS A 71 0.19 0.18 -1.20
N ARG A 72 0.36 1.21 -2.04
CA ARG A 72 0.71 1.01 -3.47
C ARG A 72 2.13 0.47 -3.63
N ALA A 73 3.09 1.01 -2.89
CA ALA A 73 4.48 0.57 -2.89
C ALA A 73 4.60 -0.89 -2.42
N GLU A 74 3.95 -1.25 -1.30
CA GLU A 74 3.93 -2.62 -0.78
C GLU A 74 3.30 -3.60 -1.79
N LYS A 75 2.18 -3.24 -2.41
CA LYS A 75 1.55 -4.05 -3.46
C LYS A 75 2.47 -4.23 -4.67
N ALA A 76 3.22 -3.20 -5.05
CA ALA A 76 4.17 -3.27 -6.16
C ALA A 76 5.35 -4.18 -5.82
N GLN A 77 5.94 -4.04 -4.63
CA GLN A 77 7.01 -4.91 -4.13
C GLN A 77 6.56 -6.37 -4.09
N LYS A 78 5.41 -6.65 -3.49
CA LYS A 78 4.85 -8.02 -3.41
C LYS A 78 4.57 -8.62 -4.79
N LYS A 79 4.15 -7.80 -5.77
CA LYS A 79 4.00 -8.26 -7.16
C LYS A 79 5.35 -8.61 -7.79
N ALA A 80 6.36 -7.77 -7.58
CA ALA A 80 7.72 -8.00 -8.09
C ALA A 80 8.34 -9.27 -7.48
N GLU A 81 8.27 -9.44 -6.16
CA GLU A 81 8.75 -10.64 -5.47
C GLU A 81 8.06 -11.92 -5.99
N ARG A 82 6.73 -11.87 -6.16
CA ARG A 82 5.98 -13.00 -6.73
C ARG A 82 6.38 -13.30 -8.17
N ALA A 83 6.70 -12.29 -8.97
CA ALA A 83 7.18 -12.47 -10.33
C ALA A 83 8.57 -13.13 -10.34
N LEU A 84 9.50 -12.62 -9.52
CA LEU A 84 10.84 -13.20 -9.37
C LEU A 84 10.79 -14.66 -8.90
N ALA A 85 10.00 -14.96 -7.86
CA ALA A 85 9.84 -16.32 -7.34
C ALA A 85 9.27 -17.28 -8.40
N LYS A 86 8.34 -16.79 -9.23
CA LYS A 86 7.77 -17.54 -10.36
C LYS A 86 8.82 -17.84 -11.43
N THR A 87 9.67 -16.86 -11.77
CA THR A 87 10.75 -17.03 -12.76
C THR A 87 11.81 -18.00 -12.26
N GLN A 88 12.26 -17.86 -11.00
CA GLN A 88 13.20 -18.81 -10.37
C GLN A 88 12.64 -20.24 -10.30
N LYS A 89 11.34 -20.40 -10.04
CA LYS A 89 10.71 -21.73 -10.04
C LYS A 89 10.74 -22.35 -11.43
N ALA A 90 10.44 -21.57 -12.47
CA ALA A 90 10.48 -22.05 -13.85
C ALA A 90 11.92 -22.39 -14.30
N GLU A 91 12.91 -21.59 -13.90
CA GLU A 91 14.32 -21.87 -14.14
C GLU A 91 14.76 -23.19 -13.52
N LYS A 92 14.42 -23.42 -12.24
CA LYS A 92 14.71 -24.69 -11.56
C LYS A 92 14.05 -25.88 -12.25
N GLN A 93 12.86 -25.71 -12.80
CA GLN A 93 12.17 -26.76 -13.56
C GLN A 93 12.86 -27.04 -14.90
N MET A 94 13.29 -26.00 -15.61
CA MET A 94 14.07 -26.10 -16.84
C MET A 94 15.37 -26.89 -16.61
N ILE A 95 16.17 -26.50 -15.61
CA ILE A 95 17.42 -27.17 -15.26
C ILE A 95 17.19 -28.65 -14.90
N LYS A 96 16.14 -28.94 -14.11
CA LYS A 96 15.79 -30.33 -13.77
C LYS A 96 15.37 -31.15 -14.99
N ALA A 97 14.67 -30.54 -15.95
CA ALA A 97 14.27 -31.22 -17.18
C ALA A 97 15.48 -31.51 -18.07
N GLN A 98 16.39 -30.54 -18.24
CA GLN A 98 17.67 -30.70 -18.93
C GLN A 98 18.51 -31.82 -18.32
N ASP A 99 18.64 -31.86 -16.99
CA ASP A 99 19.41 -32.91 -16.30
C ASP A 99 18.82 -34.32 -16.53
N ARG A 100 17.48 -34.43 -16.58
CA ARG A 100 16.81 -35.70 -16.88
C ARG A 100 17.07 -36.18 -18.31
N VAL A 101 17.03 -35.26 -19.28
CA VAL A 101 17.35 -35.55 -20.68
C VAL A 101 18.79 -36.02 -20.80
N ARG A 102 19.75 -35.26 -20.25
CA ARG A 102 21.17 -35.61 -20.23
C ARG A 102 21.43 -37.00 -19.62
N LYS A 103 20.80 -37.31 -18.48
CA LYS A 103 20.93 -38.63 -17.82
C LYS A 103 20.35 -39.75 -18.69
N ALA A 104 19.24 -39.52 -19.37
CA ALA A 104 18.64 -40.49 -20.27
C ALA A 104 19.52 -40.74 -21.51
N GLU A 105 20.08 -39.69 -22.11
CA GLU A 105 21.03 -39.78 -23.23
C GLU A 105 22.27 -40.58 -22.83
N LEU A 106 22.89 -40.26 -21.70
CA LEU A 106 24.06 -41.00 -21.19
C LEU A 106 23.75 -42.49 -20.97
N LYS A 107 22.55 -42.81 -20.48
CA LYS A 107 22.12 -44.20 -20.29
C LYS A 107 21.97 -44.92 -21.62
N ILE A 108 21.32 -44.30 -22.61
CA ILE A 108 21.15 -44.85 -23.96
C ILE A 108 22.53 -45.09 -24.58
N THR A 109 23.42 -44.10 -24.55
CA THR A 109 24.77 -44.21 -25.11
C THR A 109 25.55 -45.36 -24.48
N ARG A 110 25.48 -45.53 -23.15
CA ARG A 110 26.14 -46.64 -22.45
C ARG A 110 25.56 -48.00 -22.83
N ASP A 111 24.23 -48.12 -22.86
CA ASP A 111 23.55 -49.35 -23.24
C ASP A 111 23.82 -49.70 -24.72
N GLN A 112 23.84 -48.70 -25.61
CA GLN A 112 24.17 -48.84 -27.03
C GLN A 112 25.62 -49.31 -27.22
N HIS A 113 26.57 -48.73 -26.49
CA HIS A 113 27.97 -49.14 -26.53
C HIS A 113 28.12 -50.59 -26.05
N SER A 114 27.49 -50.96 -24.92
CA SER A 114 27.52 -52.34 -24.42
C SER A 114 26.90 -53.34 -25.40
N TYR A 115 25.77 -53.00 -26.00
CA TYR A 115 25.13 -53.83 -27.03
C TYR A 115 26.05 -54.03 -28.23
N ASN A 116 26.60 -52.95 -28.79
CA ASN A 116 27.50 -53.01 -29.94
C ASN A 116 28.75 -53.87 -29.64
N GLN A 117 29.36 -53.69 -28.47
CA GLN A 117 30.52 -54.48 -28.03
C GLN A 117 30.19 -55.98 -27.93
N LYS A 118 29.05 -56.35 -27.35
CA LYS A 118 28.65 -57.76 -27.23
C LYS A 118 28.27 -58.36 -28.58
N ARG A 119 27.60 -57.58 -29.44
CA ARG A 119 27.22 -57.98 -30.80
C ARG A 119 28.45 -58.26 -31.67
N LEU A 120 29.41 -57.33 -31.69
CA LEU A 120 30.66 -57.47 -32.45
C LEU A 120 31.48 -58.69 -32.01
N LYS A 121 31.45 -59.02 -30.71
CA LYS A 121 32.11 -60.20 -30.16
C LYS A 121 31.34 -61.50 -30.38
N GLY A 122 30.19 -61.49 -31.07
CA GLY A 122 29.34 -62.66 -31.25
C GLY A 122 28.73 -63.23 -29.97
N LYS A 123 28.71 -62.45 -28.88
CA LYS A 123 28.27 -62.90 -27.53
C LYS A 123 26.77 -62.77 -27.30
N LEU A 124 25.98 -62.52 -28.35
CA LEU A 124 24.53 -62.36 -28.25
C LEU A 124 23.83 -63.33 -29.19
N THR A 125 22.82 -64.03 -28.66
CA THR A 125 21.86 -64.77 -29.48
C THR A 125 20.86 -63.82 -30.13
N ALA A 126 20.11 -64.29 -31.14
CA ALA A 126 19.08 -63.49 -31.81
C ALA A 126 18.04 -62.91 -30.82
N GLU A 127 17.54 -63.73 -29.90
CA GLU A 127 16.59 -63.28 -28.87
C GLU A 127 17.19 -62.22 -27.94
N GLN A 128 18.46 -62.37 -27.56
CA GLN A 128 19.15 -61.39 -26.72
C GLN A 128 19.35 -60.07 -27.46
N MET A 129 19.68 -60.12 -28.77
CA MET A 129 19.77 -58.91 -29.59
C MET A 129 18.43 -58.17 -29.64
N GLN A 130 17.33 -58.90 -29.88
CA GLN A 130 15.99 -58.32 -29.87
C GLN A 130 15.62 -57.69 -28.52
N LYS A 131 15.96 -58.34 -27.39
CA LYS A 131 15.75 -57.77 -26.04
C LYS A 131 16.52 -56.47 -25.84
N TRP A 132 17.77 -56.40 -26.31
CA TRP A 132 18.58 -55.17 -26.24
C TRP A 132 18.00 -54.06 -27.11
N GLU A 133 17.61 -54.37 -28.33
CA GLU A 133 17.00 -53.42 -29.26
C GLU A 133 15.70 -52.86 -28.72
N HIS A 134 14.83 -53.73 -28.17
CA HIS A 134 13.58 -53.30 -27.54
C HIS A 134 13.84 -52.42 -26.30
N LYS A 135 14.81 -52.79 -25.46
CA LYS A 135 15.21 -51.99 -24.28
C LYS A 135 15.69 -50.60 -24.70
N ILE A 136 16.61 -50.52 -25.67
CA ILE A 136 17.15 -49.24 -26.17
C ILE A 136 16.04 -48.43 -26.86
N GLY A 137 15.18 -49.08 -27.64
CA GLY A 137 14.00 -48.48 -28.27
C GLY A 137 13.07 -47.81 -27.25
N ASN A 138 12.71 -48.52 -26.18
CA ASN A 138 11.88 -47.97 -25.09
C ASN A 138 12.55 -46.79 -24.39
N GLN A 139 13.88 -46.84 -24.21
CA GLN A 139 14.62 -45.71 -23.66
C GLN A 139 14.59 -44.49 -24.59
N ARG A 140 14.72 -44.68 -25.91
CA ARG A 140 14.63 -43.61 -26.91
C ARG A 140 13.24 -42.96 -26.94
N ILE A 141 12.17 -43.75 -26.80
CA ILE A 141 10.80 -43.23 -26.69
C ILE A 141 10.69 -42.34 -25.43
N LYS A 142 11.15 -42.83 -24.28
CA LYS A 142 11.17 -42.05 -23.03
C LYS A 142 12.03 -40.78 -23.15
N LEU A 143 13.14 -40.83 -23.89
CA LEU A 143 13.98 -39.66 -24.15
C LEU A 143 13.19 -38.58 -24.90
N LYS A 144 12.44 -38.95 -25.96
CA LYS A 144 11.59 -38.00 -26.69
C LYS A 144 10.55 -37.34 -25.79
N GLU A 145 9.90 -38.10 -24.91
CA GLU A 145 8.97 -37.54 -23.93
C GLU A 145 9.64 -36.56 -22.96
N LEU A 146 10.86 -36.88 -22.52
CA LEU A 146 11.64 -36.00 -21.65
C LEU A 146 12.08 -34.72 -22.38
N GLN A 147 12.50 -34.82 -23.64
CA GLN A 147 12.83 -33.68 -24.49
C GLN A 147 11.62 -32.76 -24.70
N PHE A 148 10.43 -33.33 -24.95
CA PHE A 148 9.19 -32.55 -25.02
C PHE A 148 8.89 -31.81 -23.69
N LYS A 149 9.10 -32.47 -22.54
CA LYS A 149 8.95 -31.84 -21.22
C LYS A 149 9.98 -30.75 -20.97
N GLN A 150 11.23 -30.94 -21.42
CA GLN A 150 12.28 -29.93 -21.37
C GLN A 150 11.89 -28.70 -22.19
N GLU A 151 11.49 -28.90 -23.44
CA GLU A 151 11.09 -27.81 -24.32
C GLU A 151 9.91 -27.02 -23.73
N LYS A 152 8.92 -27.71 -23.16
CA LYS A 152 7.81 -27.05 -22.46
C LYS A 152 8.29 -26.21 -21.27
N ALA A 153 9.26 -26.70 -20.49
CA ALA A 153 9.83 -25.98 -19.36
C ALA A 153 10.67 -24.77 -19.81
N GLU A 154 11.43 -24.89 -20.90
CA GLU A 154 12.20 -23.81 -21.52
C GLU A 154 11.29 -22.70 -22.06
N ARG A 155 10.18 -23.07 -22.73
CA ARG A 155 9.15 -22.11 -23.16
C ARG A 155 8.52 -21.40 -21.98
N GLU A 156 8.21 -22.12 -20.90
CA GLU A 156 7.62 -21.51 -19.70
C GLU A 156 8.60 -20.54 -19.01
N PHE A 157 9.88 -20.89 -18.91
CA PHE A 157 10.90 -20.01 -18.36
C PHE A 157 11.07 -18.75 -19.22
N THR A 158 11.19 -18.91 -20.53
CA THR A 158 11.32 -17.80 -21.49
C THR A 158 10.15 -16.83 -21.40
N ARG A 159 8.91 -17.35 -21.35
CA ARG A 159 7.70 -16.53 -21.20
C ARG A 159 7.66 -15.74 -19.89
N ARG A 160 8.26 -16.25 -18.82
CA ARG A 160 8.29 -15.57 -17.51
C ARG A 160 9.47 -14.60 -17.36
N LYS A 161 10.44 -14.65 -18.28
CA LYS A 161 11.61 -13.76 -18.31
C LYS A 161 11.34 -12.47 -19.10
N GLN A 162 10.47 -12.54 -20.11
CA GLN A 162 9.92 -11.38 -20.84
C GLN A 162 8.96 -10.59 -19.93
#